data_AF-A0A2K8VE01-F1
#
_entry.id   AF-A0A2K8VE01-F1
#
_cell.length_a   1.000
_cell.length_b   1.000
_cell.length_c   1.000
_cell.angle_alpha   90.00
_cell.angle_beta   90.00
_cell.angle_gamma   90.00
#
_symmetry.space_group_name_H-M   'P 1'
#
loop_
_entity.id
_entity.type
_entity.pdbx_description
1 polymer ?
#
loop_
_entity_poly.entity_id
_entity_poly.type
_entity_poly.pdbx_seq_one_letter_code
_entity_poly.pdbx_strand_id
1 'polypeptide(L)'
;MNKKQTEPEIKELGKFFSTIQGESDRGTVLLVASILDEWLFEILKSYLIQDKVSEDLLSGFAAPLGTFSSRIKACYSLSLIEKEEFDLIEVIRKIRNEFGHNWQDISFKSPKIKGQLDKLSWYGPEDIDESSRTDRSKFDFAATNILVNLIWRKRLVAKERIQMRIWPNKS
;
A
#
# COMPACT_ATOMS: atom_id res chain seq x y z
N MET A 1 30.19 -17.80 -11.15
CA MET A 1 29.29 -16.91 -10.37
C MET A 1 27.99 -16.76 -11.15
N ASN A 2 26.92 -17.46 -10.75
CA ASN A 2 25.61 -17.25 -11.35
C ASN A 2 25.17 -15.82 -11.06
N LYS A 3 24.98 -15.00 -12.11
CA LYS A 3 24.26 -13.73 -11.98
C LYS A 3 22.89 -14.07 -11.41
N LYS A 4 22.67 -13.80 -10.12
CA LYS A 4 21.34 -13.94 -9.50
C LYS A 4 20.39 -13.09 -10.34
N GLN A 5 19.52 -13.75 -11.09
CA GLN A 5 18.52 -13.07 -11.90
C GLN A 5 17.69 -12.24 -10.93
N THR A 6 17.61 -10.92 -11.15
CA THR A 6 16.86 -10.02 -10.26
C THR A 6 15.43 -10.54 -10.12
N GLU A 7 14.98 -10.73 -8.88
CA GLU A 7 13.64 -11.22 -8.54
C GLU A 7 12.57 -10.40 -9.29
N PRO A 8 11.48 -11.01 -9.76
CA PRO A 8 10.46 -10.32 -10.56
C PRO A 8 9.84 -9.14 -9.81
N GLU A 9 9.63 -9.25 -8.50
CA GLU A 9 9.05 -8.18 -7.68
C GLU A 9 9.98 -6.96 -7.62
N ILE A 10 11.30 -7.17 -7.54
CA ILE A 10 12.29 -6.09 -7.55
C ILE A 10 12.32 -5.39 -8.91
N LYS A 11 12.18 -6.15 -10.01
CA LYS A 11 12.08 -5.56 -11.36
C LYS A 11 10.80 -4.73 -11.52
N GLU A 12 9.68 -5.22 -11.00
CA GLU A 12 8.40 -4.53 -11.03
C GLU A 12 8.46 -3.22 -10.23
N LEU A 13 9.00 -3.27 -9.00
CA LEU A 13 9.17 -2.10 -8.18
C LEU A 13 10.14 -1.08 -8.82
N GLY A 14 11.22 -1.54 -9.45
CA GLY A 14 12.12 -0.68 -10.21
C GLY A 14 11.43 0.02 -11.39
N LYS A 15 10.59 -0.70 -12.14
CA LYS A 15 9.75 -0.10 -13.19
C LYS A 15 8.77 0.92 -12.62
N PHE A 16 8.10 0.60 -11.52
CA PHE A 16 7.19 1.52 -10.85
C PHE A 16 7.91 2.82 -10.44
N PHE A 17 9.10 2.73 -9.85
CA PHE A 17 9.90 3.91 -9.51
C PHE A 17 10.31 4.73 -10.73
N SER A 18 10.63 4.09 -11.86
CA SER A 18 10.90 4.80 -13.11
C SER A 18 9.66 5.50 -13.68
N THR A 19 8.46 4.97 -13.44
CA THR A 19 7.20 5.58 -13.88
C THR A 19 6.85 6.81 -13.06
N ILE A 20 7.04 6.79 -11.74
CA ILE A 20 6.75 7.96 -10.89
C ILE A 20 7.83 9.05 -10.99
N GLN A 21 8.98 8.74 -11.58
CA GLN A 21 10.06 9.70 -11.77
C GLN A 21 9.64 10.76 -12.78
N GLY A 22 9.59 12.02 -12.34
CA GLY A 22 9.13 13.15 -13.17
C GLY A 22 7.62 13.36 -13.17
N GLU A 23 6.86 12.54 -12.44
CA GLU A 23 5.43 12.78 -12.25
C GLU A 23 5.14 14.01 -11.38
N SER A 24 3.98 14.61 -11.65
CA SER A 24 3.41 15.66 -10.81
C SER A 24 3.10 15.12 -9.41
N ASP A 25 2.98 15.99 -8.40
CA ASP A 25 2.58 15.59 -7.04
C ASP A 25 1.31 14.73 -7.05
N ARG A 26 0.31 15.14 -7.84
CA ARG A 26 -0.93 14.38 -8.04
C ARG A 26 -0.65 13.02 -8.67
N GLY A 27 0.13 12.97 -9.76
CA GLY A 27 0.49 11.75 -10.46
C GLY A 27 1.16 10.74 -9.53
N THR A 28 2.18 11.17 -8.79
CA THR A 28 2.90 10.34 -7.82
C THR A 28 1.96 9.79 -6.74
N VAL A 29 1.12 10.63 -6.13
CA VAL A 29 0.19 10.20 -5.08
C VAL A 29 -0.83 9.19 -5.60
N LEU A 30 -1.41 9.44 -6.77
CA LEU A 30 -2.41 8.55 -7.37
C LEU A 30 -1.80 7.20 -7.75
N LEU A 31 -0.60 7.18 -8.34
CA LEU A 31 0.11 5.95 -8.69
C LEU A 31 0.48 5.13 -7.44
N VAL A 32 1.06 5.77 -6.41
CA VAL A 32 1.42 5.10 -5.14
C VAL A 32 0.20 4.50 -4.46
N ALA A 33 -0.90 5.25 -4.37
CA ALA A 33 -2.11 4.72 -3.75
C ALA A 33 -2.74 3.58 -4.57
N SER A 34 -2.63 3.62 -5.90
CA SER A 34 -3.18 2.58 -6.78
C SER A 34 -2.42 1.27 -6.64
N ILE A 35 -1.08 1.30 -6.64
CA ILE A 35 -0.28 0.09 -6.44
C ILE A 35 -0.47 -0.50 -5.04
N LEU A 36 -0.60 0.35 -4.00
CA LEU A 36 -0.88 -0.12 -2.64
C LEU A 36 -2.25 -0.80 -2.54
N ASP A 37 -3.28 -0.22 -3.16
CA ASP A 37 -4.62 -0.81 -3.18
C ASP A 37 -4.61 -2.19 -3.86
N GLU A 38 -3.91 -2.30 -5.00
CA GLU A 38 -3.75 -3.57 -5.71
C GLU A 38 -2.95 -4.61 -4.91
N TRP A 39 -1.89 -4.20 -4.24
CA TRP A 39 -1.11 -5.12 -3.40
C TRP A 39 -1.90 -5.61 -2.19
N LEU A 40 -2.69 -4.74 -1.53
CA LEU A 40 -3.57 -5.17 -0.44
C LEU A 40 -4.65 -6.14 -0.93
N PHE A 41 -5.20 -5.91 -2.12
CA PHE A 41 -6.09 -6.87 -2.77
C PHE A 41 -5.42 -8.23 -2.96
N GLU A 42 -4.21 -8.25 -3.54
CA GLU A 42 -3.48 -9.49 -3.79
C GLU A 42 -3.04 -10.21 -2.51
N ILE A 43 -2.71 -9.47 -1.44
CA ILE A 43 -2.42 -10.01 -0.11
C ILE A 43 -3.66 -10.70 0.47
N LEU A 44 -4.83 -10.04 0.45
CA LEU A 44 -6.08 -10.66 0.93
C LEU A 44 -6.44 -11.89 0.11
N LYS A 45 -6.34 -11.80 -1.22
CA LYS A 45 -6.61 -12.92 -2.13
C LYS A 45 -5.67 -14.10 -1.89
N SER A 46 -4.41 -13.83 -1.54
CA SER A 46 -3.42 -14.87 -1.25
C SER A 46 -3.65 -15.53 0.11
N TYR A 47 -4.25 -14.81 1.06
CA TYR A 47 -4.57 -15.31 2.40
C TYR A 47 -5.84 -16.15 2.46
N LEU A 48 -6.95 -15.68 1.86
CA LEU A 48 -8.27 -16.30 1.99
C LEU A 48 -8.34 -17.70 1.38
N ILE A 49 -9.37 -18.48 1.76
CA ILE A 49 -9.61 -19.79 1.14
C ILE A 49 -9.76 -19.62 -0.38
N GLN A 50 -9.28 -20.60 -1.15
CA GLN A 50 -9.42 -20.56 -2.61
C GLN A 50 -10.83 -21.03 -2.99
N ASP A 51 -11.78 -20.11 -2.93
CA ASP A 51 -13.18 -20.37 -3.21
C ASP A 51 -13.83 -19.14 -3.88
N LYS A 52 -14.83 -19.38 -4.73
CA LYS A 52 -15.55 -18.32 -5.46
C LYS A 52 -16.16 -17.29 -4.51
N VAL A 53 -16.67 -17.71 -3.36
CA VAL A 53 -17.22 -16.81 -2.33
C VAL A 53 -16.15 -15.85 -1.81
N SER A 54 -14.91 -16.32 -1.64
CA SER A 54 -13.80 -15.46 -1.20
C SER A 54 -13.37 -14.47 -2.28
N GLU A 55 -13.40 -14.87 -3.56
CA GLU A 55 -13.16 -13.94 -4.67
C GLU A 55 -14.25 -12.86 -4.75
N ASP A 56 -15.52 -13.24 -4.56
CA ASP A 56 -16.64 -12.32 -4.61
C ASP A 56 -16.61 -11.29 -3.48
N LEU A 57 -16.03 -11.62 -2.32
CA LEU A 57 -15.77 -10.64 -1.25
C LEU A 57 -14.84 -9.50 -1.70
N LEU A 58 -13.90 -9.77 -2.60
CA LEU A 58 -12.84 -8.86 -3.02
C LEU A 58 -13.17 -8.10 -4.32
N SER A 59 -13.80 -8.77 -5.29
CA SER A 59 -14.06 -8.23 -6.63
C SER A 59 -15.46 -8.55 -7.19
N GLY A 60 -16.35 -9.11 -6.39
CA GLY A 60 -17.76 -9.32 -6.77
C GLY A 60 -18.55 -8.02 -6.89
N PHE A 61 -19.80 -8.12 -7.36
CA PHE A 61 -20.71 -6.99 -7.37
C PHE A 61 -20.97 -6.50 -5.93
N ALA A 62 -20.77 -5.20 -5.68
CA ALA A 62 -20.83 -4.62 -4.34
C ALA A 62 -19.92 -5.33 -3.31
N ALA A 63 -18.75 -5.79 -3.76
CA ALA A 63 -17.75 -6.47 -2.93
C ALA A 63 -17.48 -5.73 -1.61
N PRO A 64 -17.71 -6.37 -0.44
CA PRO A 64 -17.45 -5.77 0.88
C PRO A 64 -16.00 -5.32 1.09
N LEU A 65 -15.05 -5.99 0.46
CA LEU A 65 -13.62 -5.66 0.46
C LEU A 65 -13.16 -5.06 -0.88
N GLY A 66 -14.08 -4.43 -1.61
CA GLY A 66 -13.84 -3.85 -2.94
C GLY A 66 -13.18 -2.48 -2.94
N THR A 67 -13.14 -1.78 -1.79
CA THR A 67 -12.57 -0.42 -1.70
C THR A 67 -11.19 -0.43 -1.04
N PHE A 68 -10.37 0.57 -1.38
CA PHE A 68 -9.07 0.77 -0.73
C PHE A 68 -9.17 0.82 0.80
N SER A 69 -10.15 1.57 1.34
CA SER A 69 -10.34 1.66 2.80
C SER A 69 -10.74 0.31 3.43
N SER A 70 -11.65 -0.44 2.80
CA SER A 70 -12.05 -1.76 3.31
C SER A 70 -10.89 -2.76 3.30
N ARG A 71 -10.02 -2.70 2.29
CA ARG A 71 -8.84 -3.59 2.19
C ARG A 71 -7.79 -3.28 3.24
N ILE A 72 -7.49 -2.01 3.48
CA ILE A 72 -6.57 -1.60 4.55
C ILE A 72 -7.04 -2.13 5.91
N LYS A 73 -8.32 -1.93 6.23
CA LYS A 73 -8.93 -2.42 7.48
C LYS A 73 -8.91 -3.94 7.57
N ALA A 74 -9.23 -4.65 6.50
CA ALA A 74 -9.22 -6.11 6.48
C ALA A 74 -7.80 -6.67 6.66
N CYS A 75 -6.82 -6.15 5.93
CA CYS A 75 -5.42 -6.57 6.08
C CYS A 75 -4.93 -6.40 7.51
N TYR A 76 -5.21 -5.26 8.14
CA TYR A 76 -4.82 -5.04 9.53
C TYR A 76 -5.57 -5.95 10.51
N SER A 77 -6.90 -6.09 10.34
CA SER A 77 -7.73 -6.92 11.22
C SER A 77 -7.37 -8.41 11.15
N LEU A 78 -6.80 -8.85 10.03
CA LEU A 78 -6.30 -10.21 9.81
C LEU A 78 -4.80 -10.35 10.13
N SER A 79 -4.16 -9.31 10.69
CA SER A 79 -2.74 -9.28 11.02
C SER A 79 -1.80 -9.54 9.81
N LEU A 80 -2.25 -9.19 8.59
CA LEU A 80 -1.46 -9.31 7.37
C LEU A 80 -0.51 -8.13 7.15
N ILE A 81 -0.82 -7.01 7.80
CA ILE A 81 0.04 -5.82 7.89
C ILE A 81 0.14 -5.39 9.36
N GLU A 82 1.25 -4.75 9.70
CA GLU A 82 1.56 -4.23 11.03
C GLU A 82 0.81 -2.92 11.31
N LYS A 83 0.82 -2.49 12.58
CA LYS A 83 0.11 -1.28 13.00
C LYS A 83 0.67 -0.03 12.31
N GLU A 84 1.98 0.06 12.23
CA GLU A 84 2.72 1.13 11.59
C GLU A 84 2.44 1.18 10.08
N GLU A 85 2.39 0.02 9.42
CA GLU A 85 2.01 -0.12 8.01
C GLU A 85 0.56 0.35 7.79
N PHE A 86 -0.38 -0.08 8.64
CA PHE A 86 -1.78 0.34 8.58
C PHE A 86 -1.92 1.87 8.71
N ASP A 87 -1.29 2.48 9.71
CA ASP A 87 -1.38 3.92 9.96
C ASP A 87 -0.78 4.73 8.81
N LEU A 88 0.37 4.29 8.29
CA LEU A 88 1.03 4.90 7.13
C LEU A 88 0.13 4.84 5.88
N ILE A 89 -0.43 3.66 5.56
CA ILE A 89 -1.30 3.51 4.38
C ILE A 89 -2.60 4.33 4.54
N GLU A 90 -3.17 4.41 5.75
CA GLU A 90 -4.33 5.27 6.01
C GLU A 90 -4.03 6.75 5.79
N VAL A 91 -2.83 7.22 6.12
CA VAL A 91 -2.38 8.59 5.81
C VAL A 91 -2.25 8.77 4.30
N ILE A 92 -1.62 7.84 3.58
CA ILE A 92 -1.52 7.88 2.10
C ILE A 92 -2.92 7.92 1.47
N ARG A 93 -3.86 7.10 1.95
CA ARG A 93 -5.26 7.11 1.47
C ARG A 93 -5.92 8.47 1.66
N LYS A 94 -5.72 9.13 2.81
CA LYS A 94 -6.26 10.47 3.08
C LYS A 94 -5.65 11.51 2.14
N ILE A 95 -4.32 11.49 1.95
CA ILE A 95 -3.61 12.34 0.99
C ILE A 95 -4.19 12.14 -0.42
N ARG A 96 -4.30 10.88 -0.88
CA ARG A 96 -4.90 10.52 -2.17
C ARG A 96 -6.32 11.05 -2.33
N ASN A 97 -7.15 10.94 -1.30
CA ASN A 97 -8.52 11.45 -1.35
C ASN A 97 -8.57 12.97 -1.50
N GLU A 98 -7.68 13.71 -0.83
CA GLU A 98 -7.57 15.15 -1.05
C GLU A 98 -7.14 15.46 -2.48
N PHE A 99 -6.16 14.74 -3.04
CA PHE A 99 -5.74 14.94 -4.44
C PHE A 99 -6.81 14.55 -5.47
N GLY A 100 -7.66 13.57 -5.15
CA GLY A 100 -8.73 13.08 -6.02
C GLY A 100 -10.01 13.91 -5.96
N HIS A 101 -10.31 14.56 -4.83
CA HIS A 101 -11.52 15.37 -4.68
C HIS A 101 -11.29 16.88 -4.92
N ASN A 102 -10.04 17.35 -4.87
CA ASN A 102 -9.69 18.74 -5.16
C ASN A 102 -8.99 18.83 -6.52
N TRP A 103 -9.70 19.31 -7.55
CA TRP A 103 -9.18 19.36 -8.91
C TRP A 103 -8.33 20.62 -9.19
N GLN A 104 -8.52 21.72 -8.46
CA GLN A 104 -7.72 22.95 -8.54
C GLN A 104 -6.67 23.03 -7.42
N ASP A 105 -5.47 23.50 -7.77
CA ASP A 105 -4.44 24.06 -6.87
C ASP A 105 -4.06 23.23 -5.63
N ILE A 106 -4.04 21.90 -5.76
CA ILE A 106 -3.54 21.01 -4.70
C ILE A 106 -2.11 20.53 -5.01
N SER A 107 -1.24 20.61 -4.02
CA SER A 107 0.15 20.17 -4.06
C SER A 107 0.60 19.72 -2.67
N PHE A 108 1.82 19.21 -2.55
CA PHE A 108 2.38 18.90 -1.23
C PHE A 108 2.49 20.11 -0.29
N LYS A 109 2.51 21.33 -0.83
CA LYS A 109 2.54 22.58 -0.05
C LYS A 109 1.17 22.98 0.52
N SER A 110 0.08 22.34 0.09
CA SER A 110 -1.26 22.67 0.55
C SER A 110 -1.41 22.35 2.06
N PRO A 111 -1.99 23.23 2.89
CA PRO A 111 -2.07 23.03 4.34
C PRO A 111 -2.70 21.70 4.76
N LYS A 112 -3.71 21.24 4.02
CA LYS A 112 -4.35 19.93 4.27
C LYS A 112 -3.41 18.75 4.03
N ILE A 113 -2.61 18.81 2.97
CA ILE A 113 -1.66 17.75 2.63
C ILE A 113 -0.53 17.74 3.67
N LYS A 114 0.03 18.90 3.98
CA LYS A 114 1.03 19.06 5.03
C LYS A 114 0.56 18.48 6.37
N GLY A 115 -0.65 18.83 6.80
CA GLY A 115 -1.22 18.29 8.04
C GLY A 115 -1.42 16.76 8.06
N GLN A 116 -1.48 16.09 6.90
CA GLN A 116 -1.41 14.63 6.82
C GLN A 116 0.03 14.13 6.87
N LEU A 117 0.94 14.76 6.12
CA LEU A 117 2.36 14.41 6.13
C LEU A 117 3.01 14.57 7.50
N ASP A 118 2.57 15.53 8.31
CA ASP A 118 3.05 15.73 9.69
C ASP A 118 2.77 14.54 10.60
N LYS A 119 1.81 13.67 10.23
CA LYS A 119 1.51 12.42 10.95
C LYS A 119 2.46 11.27 10.60
N LEU A 120 3.23 11.41 9.53
CA LEU A 120 4.22 10.43 9.12
C LEU A 120 5.55 10.68 9.82
N SER A 121 6.22 9.59 10.20
CA SER A 121 7.64 9.63 10.56
C SER A 121 8.51 9.97 9.35
N TRP A 122 9.74 10.42 9.60
CA TRP A 122 10.76 10.51 8.56
C TRP A 122 11.36 9.12 8.31
N TYR A 123 11.33 8.68 7.05
CA TYR A 123 11.86 7.38 6.61
C TYR A 123 13.09 7.51 5.71
N GLY A 124 13.57 8.73 5.48
CA GLY A 124 14.77 8.99 4.68
C GLY A 124 16.05 8.91 5.51
N PRO A 125 17.21 9.10 4.87
CA PRO A 125 18.49 9.16 5.57
C PRO A 125 18.50 10.21 6.70
N GLU A 126 19.09 9.86 7.84
CA GLU A 126 19.12 10.71 9.04
C GLU A 126 20.08 11.90 8.90
N ASP A 127 21.11 11.76 8.06
CA ASP A 127 22.14 12.76 7.77
C ASP A 127 21.66 13.88 6.84
N ILE A 128 20.45 13.76 6.26
CA ILE A 128 19.81 14.85 5.56
C ILE A 128 19.32 15.88 6.59
N ASP A 129 19.90 17.08 6.50
CA ASP A 129 19.53 18.23 7.31
C ASP A 129 18.04 18.53 7.24
N GLU A 130 17.44 18.86 8.39
CA GLU A 130 16.00 19.09 8.50
C GLU A 130 15.52 20.21 7.57
N SER A 131 16.34 21.24 7.33
CA SER A 131 15.97 22.34 6.42
C SER A 131 15.87 21.92 4.94
N SER A 132 16.51 20.80 4.59
CA SER A 132 16.50 20.21 3.24
C SER A 132 15.38 19.17 3.06
N ARG A 133 14.67 18.80 4.13
CA ARG A 133 13.54 17.87 4.06
C ARG A 133 12.31 18.60 3.53
N THR A 134 11.80 18.14 2.38
CA THR A 134 10.61 18.70 1.75
C THR A 134 9.39 17.82 2.01
N ASP A 135 8.19 18.40 1.93
CA ASP A 135 6.93 17.64 2.02
C ASP A 135 6.85 16.53 0.95
N ARG A 136 7.35 16.83 -0.26
CA ARG A 136 7.50 15.88 -1.36
C ARG A 136 8.42 14.72 -0.98
N SER A 137 9.63 15.00 -0.50
CA SER A 137 10.58 13.93 -0.13
C SER A 137 10.08 13.13 1.05
N LYS A 138 9.38 13.74 2.02
CA LYS A 138 8.74 13.02 3.12
C LYS A 138 7.70 12.02 2.62
N PHE A 139 6.86 12.42 1.65
CA PHE A 139 5.93 11.50 1.00
C PHE A 139 6.67 10.38 0.25
N ASP A 140 7.67 10.75 -0.57
CA ASP A 140 8.40 9.80 -1.41
C ASP A 140 9.11 8.73 -0.54
N PHE A 141 9.77 9.12 0.56
CA PHE A 141 10.39 8.17 1.47
C PHE A 141 9.39 7.29 2.21
N ALA A 142 8.24 7.83 2.64
CA ALA A 142 7.18 7.03 3.27
C ALA A 142 6.59 6.02 2.27
N ALA A 143 6.34 6.44 1.03
CA ALA A 143 5.88 5.58 -0.06
C ALA A 143 6.90 4.48 -0.36
N THR A 144 8.18 4.82 -0.51
CA THR A 144 9.25 3.83 -0.72
C THR A 144 9.33 2.84 0.44
N ASN A 145 9.26 3.31 1.69
CA ASN A 145 9.30 2.44 2.87
C ASN A 145 8.18 1.39 2.84
N ILE A 146 6.93 1.82 2.64
CA ILE A 146 5.80 0.90 2.64
C ILE A 146 5.83 -0.05 1.44
N LEU A 147 6.24 0.41 0.26
CA LEU A 147 6.36 -0.45 -0.92
C LEU A 147 7.46 -1.49 -0.74
N VAL A 148 8.59 -1.14 -0.13
CA VAL A 148 9.65 -2.11 0.15
C VAL A 148 9.21 -3.13 1.21
N ASN A 149 8.49 -2.71 2.25
CA ASN A 149 7.99 -3.62 3.29
C ASN A 149 6.96 -4.62 2.73
N LEU A 150 6.11 -4.19 1.80
CA LEU A 150 5.04 -5.03 1.25
C LEU A 150 5.44 -5.84 0.02
N ILE A 151 6.62 -5.60 -0.58
CA ILE A 151 7.01 -6.17 -1.88
C ILE A 151 6.91 -7.71 -1.94
N TRP A 152 7.24 -8.40 -0.85
CA TRP A 152 7.14 -9.87 -0.77
C TRP A 152 5.93 -10.35 0.04
N ARG A 153 5.11 -9.45 0.58
CA ARG A 153 4.04 -9.79 1.54
C ARG A 153 3.05 -10.78 0.94
N LYS A 154 2.65 -10.60 -0.33
CA LYS A 154 1.80 -11.57 -1.07
C LYS A 154 2.37 -13.00 -1.00
N ARG A 155 3.66 -13.14 -1.28
CA ARG A 155 4.38 -14.43 -1.34
C ARG A 155 4.53 -15.07 0.04
N LEU A 156 4.76 -14.25 1.06
CA LEU A 156 4.84 -14.72 2.46
C LEU A 156 3.47 -15.19 2.95
N VAL A 157 2.45 -14.34 2.80
CA VAL A 157 1.06 -14.61 3.22
C VAL A 157 0.46 -15.81 2.49
N ALA A 158 0.81 -16.04 1.22
CA ALA A 158 0.34 -17.21 0.47
C ALA A 158 0.74 -18.55 1.14
N LYS A 159 1.84 -18.59 1.90
CA LYS A 159 2.27 -19.78 2.64
C LYS A 159 1.40 -20.05 3.86
N GLU A 160 0.71 -19.03 4.35
CA GLU A 160 -0.18 -19.06 5.52
C GLU A 160 -1.65 -19.07 5.10
N ARG A 161 -1.94 -19.33 3.80
CA ARG A 161 -3.30 -19.34 3.27
C ARG A 161 -4.20 -20.22 4.11
N ILE A 162 -5.32 -19.65 4.57
CA ILE A 162 -6.30 -20.39 5.35
C ILE A 162 -6.92 -21.51 4.51
N GLN A 163 -7.16 -22.66 5.16
CA GLN A 163 -7.77 -23.83 4.55
C GLN A 163 -9.18 -24.03 5.09
N MET A 164 -10.04 -24.67 4.30
CA MET A 164 -11.37 -25.07 4.75
C MET A 164 -11.26 -25.99 5.98
N ARG A 165 -12.08 -25.75 7.02
CA ARG A 165 -12.07 -26.52 8.27
C ARG A 165 -13.40 -27.23 8.46
N ILE A 166 -13.34 -28.48 8.93
CA ILE A 166 -14.50 -29.20 9.46
C ILE A 166 -14.48 -29.04 10.98
N TRP A 167 -15.61 -28.60 11.54
CA TRP A 167 -15.74 -28.40 12.98
C TRP A 167 -16.09 -29.70 13.70
N PRO A 168 -15.46 -30.00 14.85
CA PRO A 168 -15.53 -31.32 15.48
C PRO A 168 -16.91 -31.67 16.04
N ASN A 169 -17.78 -30.68 16.25
CA ASN A 169 -19.16 -30.89 16.70
C ASN A 169 -20.11 -31.39 15.60
N LYS A 170 -19.57 -31.71 14.40
CA LYS A 170 -20.33 -32.20 13.24
C LYS A 170 -19.96 -33.64 12.86
N SER A 171 -19.37 -34.40 13.79
CA SER A 171 -19.12 -35.84 13.70
C SER A 171 -20.18 -36.63 14.44
#